data_AF-A0A7S0U2P5-F1
#
_entry.id   AF-A0A7S0U2P5-F1
#
_cell.length_a   1.000
_cell.length_b   1.000
_cell.length_c   1.000
_cell.angle_alpha   90.00
_cell.angle_beta   90.00
_cell.angle_gamma   90.00
#
_symmetry.space_group_name_H-M   'P 1'
#
loop_
_entity.id
_entity.type
_entity.pdbx_description
1 polymer ?
#
loop_
_entity_poly.entity_id
_entity_poly.type
_entity_poly.pdbx_seq_one_letter_code
_entity_poly.pdbx_strand_id
1 'polypeptide(L)'
;GGGAYSPMGGDSVVVTTLEHLDALLDQLAPSFLVLMDPDLAATRQAEVYHAHHPKVPFRVYSLTYEKSVEAQRLATDVLREGNAFESLIENKSTMVVPATQDGKSGDDIIKVAPDAPAPASTRRGGGGPPP
;
A
#
# COMPACT_ATOMS: atom_id res chain seq x y z
N GLY A 1 -18.30 14.90 -7.67
CA GLY A 1 -18.32 16.37 -7.52
C GLY A 1 -18.57 16.67 -6.06
N GLY A 2 -17.56 17.19 -5.36
CA GLY A 2 -17.67 17.54 -3.94
C GLY A 2 -18.22 18.95 -3.75
N GLY A 3 -19.19 19.12 -2.87
CA GLY A 3 -19.72 20.42 -2.49
C GLY A 3 -19.00 20.95 -1.25
N ALA A 4 -18.54 22.20 -1.29
CA ALA A 4 -18.06 22.91 -0.11
C ALA A 4 -19.25 23.60 0.57
N TYR A 5 -19.45 23.32 1.86
CA TYR A 5 -20.48 23.96 2.67
C TYR A 5 -19.81 24.87 3.71
N SER A 6 -20.10 26.17 3.65
CA SER A 6 -19.69 27.13 4.68
C SER A 6 -20.90 27.48 5.54
N PRO A 7 -21.06 26.92 6.74
CA PRO A 7 -21.99 27.44 7.73
C PRO A 7 -21.66 28.91 8.07
N MET A 8 -22.67 29.66 8.52
CA MET A 8 -22.63 31.12 8.79
C MET A 8 -21.74 31.53 9.99
N GLY A 9 -20.67 30.79 10.26
CA GLY A 9 -19.71 31.08 11.32
C GLY A 9 -18.40 30.36 11.06
N GLY A 10 -17.57 30.90 10.16
CA GLY A 10 -16.11 30.65 10.03
C GLY A 10 -15.64 29.24 9.62
N ASP A 11 -16.34 28.19 10.06
CA ASP A 11 -15.98 26.81 9.82
C ASP A 11 -16.44 26.38 8.43
N SER A 12 -15.58 25.72 7.67
CA SER A 12 -15.91 25.19 6.34
C SER A 12 -15.87 23.67 6.36
N VAL A 13 -16.91 23.02 5.84
CA VAL A 13 -16.97 21.56 5.67
C VAL A 13 -16.80 21.23 4.18
N VAL A 14 -15.86 20.34 3.87
CA VAL A 14 -15.59 19.89 2.51
C VAL A 14 -15.83 18.39 2.44
N VAL A 15 -16.72 17.96 1.55
CA VAL A 15 -17.01 16.54 1.31
C VAL A 15 -16.46 16.14 -0.05
N THR A 16 -15.59 15.12 -0.06
CA THR A 16 -14.86 14.69 -1.25
C THR A 16 -14.57 13.19 -1.22
N THR A 17 -14.11 12.64 -2.33
CA THR A 17 -13.55 11.29 -2.42
C THR A 17 -12.13 11.26 -1.87
N LEU A 18 -11.65 10.06 -1.48
CA LEU A 18 -10.32 9.86 -0.90
C LEU A 18 -9.17 9.92 -1.92
N GLU A 19 -9.47 9.90 -3.23
CA GLU A 19 -8.47 9.82 -4.31
C GLU A 19 -7.41 10.91 -4.29
N HIS A 20 -7.74 12.10 -3.77
CA HIS A 20 -6.85 13.27 -3.71
C HIS A 20 -6.74 13.83 -2.28
N LEU A 21 -6.82 12.95 -1.28
CA LEU A 21 -6.86 13.35 0.13
C LEU A 21 -5.58 14.09 0.55
N ASP A 22 -4.41 13.64 0.11
CA ASP A 22 -3.11 14.27 0.38
C ASP A 22 -3.07 15.75 0.01
N ALA A 23 -3.40 16.07 -1.25
CA ALA A 23 -3.43 17.44 -1.74
C ALA A 23 -4.46 18.31 -0.99
N LEU A 24 -5.59 17.72 -0.58
CA LEU A 24 -6.62 18.44 0.17
C LEU A 24 -6.23 18.69 1.62
N LEU A 25 -5.53 17.75 2.26
CA LEU A 25 -5.01 17.95 3.62
C LEU A 25 -4.03 19.13 3.66
N ASP A 26 -3.14 19.23 2.67
CA ASP A 26 -2.18 20.33 2.55
C ASP A 26 -2.85 21.67 2.24
N GLN A 27 -3.89 21.68 1.38
CA GLN A 27 -4.60 22.90 1.00
C GLN A 27 -5.51 23.46 2.10
N LEU A 28 -6.24 22.57 2.79
CA LEU A 28 -7.28 22.97 3.74
C LEU A 28 -6.74 23.10 5.17
N ALA A 29 -5.62 22.44 5.48
CA ALA A 29 -5.06 22.34 6.82
C ALA A 29 -6.13 22.05 7.91
N PRO A 30 -6.94 20.98 7.78
CA PRO A 30 -8.10 20.79 8.63
C PRO A 30 -7.70 20.39 10.06
N SER A 31 -8.53 20.79 11.04
CA SER A 31 -8.42 20.31 12.43
C SER A 31 -9.13 18.95 12.65
N PHE A 32 -10.08 18.61 11.78
CA PHE A 32 -10.92 17.42 11.88
C PHE A 32 -11.05 16.74 10.52
N LEU A 33 -10.89 15.42 10.49
CA LEU A 33 -11.11 14.57 9.32
C LEU A 33 -12.10 13.47 9.68
N VAL A 34 -13.13 13.28 8.86
CA VAL A 34 -14.10 12.18 9.02
C VAL A 34 -13.99 11.26 7.81
N LEU A 35 -13.52 10.03 8.04
CA LEU A 35 -13.42 8.98 7.02
C LEU A 35 -14.67 8.12 7.08
N MET A 36 -15.51 8.20 6.05
CA MET A 36 -16.76 7.43 5.96
C MET A 36 -16.49 5.94 5.73
N ASP A 37 -15.62 5.64 4.76
CA ASP A 37 -15.19 4.29 4.43
C ASP A 37 -13.66 4.29 4.42
N PRO A 38 -13.00 4.04 5.58
CA PRO A 38 -11.55 4.10 5.68
C PRO A 38 -10.90 2.96 4.90
N ASP A 39 -9.81 3.27 4.20
CA ASP A 39 -8.85 2.28 3.74
C ASP A 39 -7.47 2.54 4.34
N LEU A 40 -6.55 1.61 4.09
CA LEU A 40 -5.21 1.68 4.64
C LEU A 40 -4.45 2.90 4.07
N ALA A 41 -4.68 3.24 2.80
CA ALA A 41 -4.03 4.36 2.13
C ALA A 41 -4.42 5.71 2.76
N ALA A 42 -5.72 5.98 2.95
CA ALA A 42 -6.21 7.20 3.57
C ALA A 42 -5.75 7.34 5.02
N THR A 43 -5.72 6.23 5.76
CA THR A 43 -5.19 6.20 7.14
C THR A 43 -3.72 6.62 7.16
N ARG A 44 -2.88 6.03 6.29
CA ARG A 44 -1.47 6.39 6.17
C ARG A 44 -1.26 7.85 5.75
N GLN A 45 -2.05 8.36 4.82
CA GLN A 45 -1.98 9.76 4.40
C GLN A 45 -2.29 10.71 5.57
N ALA A 46 -3.29 10.38 6.38
CA ALA A 46 -3.63 11.16 7.58
C ALA A 46 -2.51 11.11 8.64
N GLU A 47 -1.89 9.94 8.87
CA GLU A 47 -0.73 9.78 9.76
C GLU A 47 0.45 10.64 9.30
N VAL A 48 0.78 10.56 8.01
CA VAL A 48 1.87 11.32 7.41
C VAL A 48 1.61 12.83 7.51
N TYR A 49 0.39 13.28 7.22
CA TYR A 49 0.03 14.69 7.39
C TYR A 49 0.20 15.15 8.85
N HIS A 50 -0.27 14.36 9.82
CA HIS A 50 -0.11 14.69 11.23
C HIS A 50 1.37 14.75 11.65
N ALA A 51 2.19 13.82 11.17
CA ALA A 51 3.62 13.78 11.46
C ALA A 51 4.37 15.02 10.93
N HIS A 52 3.93 15.57 9.80
CA HIS A 52 4.47 16.83 9.27
C HIS A 52 4.00 18.07 10.05
N HIS A 53 2.87 17.97 10.77
CA HIS A 53 2.24 19.08 11.48
C HIS A 53 2.06 18.79 12.99
N PRO A 54 3.12 18.49 13.75
CA PRO A 54 3.01 18.03 15.15
C PRO A 54 2.44 19.07 16.12
N LYS A 55 2.40 20.35 15.70
CA LYS A 55 1.87 21.46 16.51
C LYS A 55 0.39 21.75 16.24
N VAL A 56 -0.17 21.17 15.18
CA VAL A 56 -1.57 21.40 14.80
C VAL A 56 -2.43 20.27 15.39
N PRO A 57 -3.47 20.59 16.18
CA PRO A 57 -4.39 19.57 16.66
C PRO A 57 -5.16 18.99 15.46
N PHE A 58 -4.91 17.71 15.17
CA PHE A 58 -5.55 16.99 14.08
C PHE A 58 -6.25 15.76 14.63
N ARG A 59 -7.57 15.70 14.48
CA ARG A 59 -8.39 14.58 14.97
C ARG A 59 -9.04 13.87 13.79
N VAL A 60 -8.77 12.58 13.68
CA VAL A 60 -9.36 11.70 12.68
C VAL A 60 -10.46 10.87 13.33
N TYR A 61 -11.66 10.92 12.77
CA TYR A 61 -12.77 10.04 13.07
C TYR A 61 -12.96 9.09 11.90
N SER A 62 -12.99 7.80 12.17
CA SER A 62 -13.23 6.78 11.18
C SER A 62 -14.54 6.08 11.49
N LEU A 63 -15.39 5.94 10.49
CA LEU A 63 -16.63 5.17 10.59
C LEU A 63 -16.38 3.80 9.96
N THR A 64 -16.70 2.75 10.69
CA THR A 64 -16.60 1.39 10.16
C THR A 64 -17.70 0.55 10.79
N TYR A 65 -18.41 -0.21 9.96
CA TYR A 65 -19.42 -1.14 10.41
C TYR A 65 -18.75 -2.46 10.84
N GLU A 66 -18.89 -2.84 12.11
CA GLU A 66 -18.16 -3.96 12.74
C GLU A 66 -18.24 -5.29 11.96
N LYS A 67 -19.39 -5.59 11.35
CA LYS A 67 -19.62 -6.82 10.57
C LYS A 67 -19.73 -6.55 9.06
N SER A 68 -19.01 -5.57 8.54
CA SER A 68 -18.98 -5.27 7.10
C SER A 68 -17.78 -5.85 6.38
N VAL A 69 -17.93 -5.93 5.05
CA VAL A 69 -16.85 -6.24 4.13
C VAL A 69 -15.75 -5.17 4.13
N GLU A 70 -16.07 -3.91 4.43
CA GLU A 70 -15.05 -2.85 4.55
C GLU A 70 -14.14 -3.11 5.75
N ALA A 71 -14.72 -3.45 6.91
CA ALA A 71 -13.95 -3.79 8.12
C ALA A 71 -13.03 -4.98 7.88
N GLN A 72 -13.56 -6.05 7.25
CA GLN A 72 -12.78 -7.22 6.92
C GLN A 72 -11.66 -6.91 5.92
N ARG A 73 -11.94 -6.09 4.90
CA ARG A 73 -10.95 -5.67 3.91
C ARG A 73 -9.81 -4.92 4.57
N LEU A 74 -10.12 -3.90 5.37
CA LEU A 74 -9.10 -3.11 6.08
C LEU A 74 -8.25 -4.00 6.99
N ALA A 75 -8.87 -4.88 7.78
CA ALA A 75 -8.14 -5.80 8.66
C ALA A 75 -7.24 -6.77 7.86
N THR A 76 -7.74 -7.29 6.73
CA THR A 76 -6.97 -8.18 5.86
C THR A 76 -5.78 -7.45 5.24
N ASP A 77 -5.97 -6.20 4.80
CA ASP A 77 -4.92 -5.40 4.18
C ASP A 77 -3.79 -5.09 5.18
N VAL A 78 -4.13 -4.74 6.42
CA VAL A 78 -3.14 -4.54 7.51
C VAL A 78 -2.36 -5.81 7.81
N LEU A 79 -3.02 -6.97 7.91
CA LEU A 79 -2.35 -8.25 8.14
C LEU A 79 -1.43 -8.63 6.98
N ARG A 80 -1.87 -8.40 5.74
CA ARG A 80 -1.06 -8.66 4.54
C ARG A 80 0.18 -7.78 4.49
N GLU A 81 0.05 -6.49 4.81
CA GLU A 81 1.17 -5.56 4.90
C GLU A 81 2.18 -6.02 5.96
N GLY A 82 1.71 -6.41 7.15
CA GLY A 82 2.56 -6.93 8.23
C GLY A 82 3.34 -8.18 7.82
N ASN A 83 2.64 -9.18 7.28
CA ASN A 83 3.26 -10.43 6.84
C ASN A 83 4.27 -10.21 5.71
N ALA A 84 3.98 -9.30 4.79
CA ALA A 84 4.91 -8.93 3.72
C ALA A 84 6.17 -8.28 4.30
N PHE A 85 6.03 -7.41 5.29
CA PHE A 85 7.16 -6.77 5.96
C PHE A 85 8.04 -7.77 6.73
N GLU A 86 7.43 -8.67 7.49
CA GLU A 86 8.15 -9.75 8.18
C GLU A 86 8.91 -10.65 7.19
N SER A 87 8.25 -11.05 6.10
CA SER A 87 8.89 -11.84 5.04
C SER A 87 10.11 -11.13 4.44
N LEU A 88 10.04 -9.81 4.24
CA LEU A 88 11.18 -9.03 3.76
C LEU A 88 12.33 -8.99 4.77
N ILE A 89 12.02 -8.90 6.06
CA ILE A 89 13.02 -8.92 7.14
C ILE A 89 13.74 -10.27 7.18
N GLU A 90 13.00 -11.38 7.15
CA GLU A 90 13.56 -12.74 7.18
C GLU A 90 14.42 -13.05 5.95
N ASN A 91 13.94 -12.65 4.77
CA ASN A 91 14.68 -12.83 3.53
C ASN A 91 15.97 -11.99 3.53
N LYS A 92 15.91 -10.75 4.03
CA LYS A 92 17.08 -9.87 4.11
C LYS A 92 18.11 -10.36 5.14
N SER A 93 17.68 -10.96 6.25
CA SER A 93 18.59 -11.50 7.26
C SER A 93 19.30 -12.79 6.80
N THR A 94 18.65 -13.58 5.95
CA THR A 94 19.19 -14.84 5.41
C THR A 94 19.98 -14.65 4.12
N MET A 95 19.81 -13.52 3.43
CA MET A 95 20.50 -13.23 2.18
C MET A 95 22.01 -13.05 2.41
N VAL A 96 22.80 -14.06 2.05
CA VAL A 96 24.25 -13.94 1.91
C VAL A 96 24.53 -13.16 0.64
N VAL A 97 24.93 -11.89 0.75
CA VAL A 97 25.48 -11.13 -0.39
C VAL A 97 26.84 -11.74 -0.72
N PRO A 98 27.03 -12.38 -1.89
CA PRO A 98 28.33 -12.91 -2.25
C PRO A 98 29.32 -11.76 -2.38
N ALA A 99 30.48 -11.86 -1.72
CA ALA A 99 31.54 -10.84 -1.68
C ALA A 99 32.09 -10.44 -3.06
N THR A 100 31.68 -11.11 -4.14
CA THR A 100 32.09 -10.83 -5.52
C THR A 100 31.25 -9.73 -6.20
N GLN A 101 30.27 -9.14 -5.52
CA GLN A 101 29.51 -7.97 -6.02
C GLN A 101 29.86 -6.65 -5.32
N ASP A 102 30.85 -6.64 -4.41
CA ASP A 102 31.51 -5.39 -4.02
C ASP A 102 32.23 -4.88 -5.27
N GLY A 103 31.59 -3.97 -6.02
CA GLY A 103 32.04 -3.40 -7.30
C GLY A 103 33.36 -2.64 -7.27
N LYS A 104 34.43 -3.27 -6.76
CA LYS A 104 35.82 -2.83 -6.74
C LYS A 104 36.65 -3.37 -7.91
N SER A 105 36.02 -3.97 -8.91
CA SER A 105 36.61 -4.10 -10.24
C SER A 105 35.65 -3.46 -11.23
N GLY A 106 36.00 -2.26 -11.68
CA GLY A 106 35.16 -1.39 -12.50
C GLY A 106 35.02 -1.85 -13.95
N ASP A 107 34.57 -3.08 -14.18
CA ASP A 107 34.54 -3.63 -15.54
C ASP A 107 33.45 -4.68 -15.81
N ASP A 108 32.28 -4.61 -15.15
CA ASP A 108 31.15 -5.49 -15.49
C ASP A 108 29.95 -4.69 -15.97
N ILE A 109 30.00 -4.40 -17.27
CA ILE A 109 28.87 -4.02 -18.11
C ILE A 109 27.80 -5.12 -18.00
N ILE A 110 26.58 -4.71 -17.68
CA ILE A 110 25.35 -5.51 -17.61
C ILE A 110 25.29 -6.52 -18.77
N LYS A 111 25.53 -7.80 -18.48
CA LYS A 111 25.14 -8.90 -19.36
C LYS A 111 23.69 -9.25 -19.06
N VAL A 112 22.77 -8.67 -19.84
CA VAL A 112 21.40 -9.20 -19.96
C VAL A 112 21.53 -10.62 -20.54
N ALA A 113 21.27 -11.64 -19.73
CA ALA A 113 21.12 -13.00 -20.21
C ALA A 113 19.73 -13.18 -20.85
N PRO A 114 19.60 -13.84 -22.01
CA PRO A 114 18.32 -14.01 -22.69
C PRO A 114 17.52 -15.19 -22.13
N ASP A 115 16.19 -14.99 -22.08
CA ASP A 115 15.06 -15.93 -22.09
C ASP A 115 15.20 -17.30 -21.36
N ALA A 116 14.40 -17.46 -20.30
CA ALA A 116 14.16 -18.75 -19.66
C ALA A 116 13.15 -19.61 -20.48
N PRO A 117 13.29 -20.95 -20.56
CA PRO A 117 12.39 -21.78 -21.36
C PRO A 117 11.05 -22.06 -20.63
N ALA A 118 9.96 -22.10 -21.41
CA ALA A 118 8.58 -22.30 -20.97
C ALA A 118 8.33 -23.65 -20.24
N PRO A 119 7.38 -23.74 -19.29
CA PRO A 119 7.13 -24.94 -18.51
C PRO A 119 6.43 -26.05 -19.33
N ALA A 120 6.98 -27.26 -19.26
CA ALA A 120 6.47 -28.46 -19.94
C ALA A 120 5.15 -28.98 -19.33
N SER A 121 4.16 -29.21 -20.20
CA SER A 121 2.84 -29.77 -19.93
C SER A 121 2.87 -31.25 -19.52
N THR A 122 2.16 -31.62 -18.45
CA THR A 122 2.12 -32.97 -17.84
C THR A 122 0.96 -33.87 -18.32
N ARG A 123 0.36 -33.63 -19.48
CA ARG A 123 -0.75 -34.48 -19.97
C ARG A 123 -0.25 -35.68 -20.79
N ARG A 124 0.18 -36.77 -20.14
CA ARG A 124 0.19 -38.10 -20.79
C ARG A 124 -1.11 -38.83 -20.48
N GLY A 125 -2.10 -38.62 -21.34
CA GLY A 125 -3.24 -39.52 -21.52
C GLY A 125 -2.84 -40.81 -22.23
N GLY A 126 -3.57 -41.88 -21.95
CA GLY A 126 -3.25 -43.25 -22.32
C GLY A 126 -3.30 -43.62 -23.81
N GLY A 127 -2.84 -44.84 -24.07
CA GLY A 127 -2.93 -45.54 -25.36
C GLY A 127 -1.73 -46.47 -25.57
N GLY A 128 -1.90 -47.78 -25.33
CA GLY A 128 -1.07 -48.80 -26.01
C GLY A 128 -1.50 -48.94 -27.47
N PRO A 129 -1.12 -49.99 -28.24
CA PRO A 129 -0.14 -51.08 -28.07
C PRO A 129 0.97 -50.98 -29.17
N PRO A 130 1.94 -51.92 -29.38
CA PRO A 130 1.73 -53.15 -30.20
C PRO A 130 2.78 -54.28 -29.91
N PRO A 131 3.03 -55.21 -30.86
CA PRO A 131 2.43 -56.54 -31.04
C PRO A 131 2.83 -57.61 -30.01
#